data_AF-A0A843EMK1-F1
#
_entry.id   AF-A0A843EMK1-F1
#
_cell.length_a   1.000
_cell.length_b   1.000
_cell.length_c   1.000
_cell.angle_alpha   90.00
_cell.angle_beta   90.00
_cell.angle_gamma   90.00
#
_symmetry.space_group_name_H-M   'P 1'
#
loop_
_entity.id
_entity.type
_entity.pdbx_description
1 polymer ?
#
loop_
_entity_poly.entity_id
_entity_poly.type
_entity_poly.pdbx_seq_one_letter_code
_entity_poly.pdbx_strand_id
1 'polypeptide(L)'
;ELLAKGIEMNAANAIIIKPNQIGTLTDTYETVRLAKENGVMPVVSHRSGETCDETIAHLAIAFGAPMIKTGAIGGERIAKLNELIRIEEEMSNPRMADLY
;
A
#
# COMPACT_ATOMS: atom_id res chain seq x y z
N GLU A 1 -8.97 -9.37 11.75
CA GLU A 1 -8.71 -9.90 13.11
C GLU A 1 -7.33 -9.54 13.67
N LEU A 2 -6.22 -9.94 13.04
CA LEU A 2 -4.87 -9.65 13.56
C LEU A 2 -4.57 -8.16 13.73
N LEU A 3 -4.99 -7.32 12.78
CA LEU A 3 -4.83 -5.86 12.89
C LEU A 3 -5.57 -5.30 14.11
N ALA A 4 -6.84 -5.68 14.30
CA ALA A 4 -7.64 -5.22 15.45
C ALA A 4 -6.98 -5.57 16.79
N LYS A 5 -6.52 -6.82 16.93
CA LYS A 5 -5.77 -7.24 18.11
C LYS A 5 -4.45 -6.47 18.28
N GLY A 6 -3.73 -6.21 17.20
CA GLY A 6 -2.51 -5.42 17.21
C GLY A 6 -2.74 -3.97 17.67
N ILE A 7 -3.86 -3.38 17.27
CA ILE A 7 -4.31 -2.04 17.71
C ILE A 7 -4.63 -2.05 19.20
N GLU A 8 -5.45 -2.98 19.69
CA GLU A 8 -5.82 -3.10 21.11
C GLU A 8 -4.60 -3.25 22.01
N MET A 9 -3.58 -4.00 21.54
CA MET A 9 -2.35 -4.24 22.28
C MET A 9 -1.30 -3.14 22.11
N ASN A 10 -1.57 -2.13 21.27
CA ASN A 10 -0.59 -1.13 20.84
C ASN A 10 0.75 -1.76 20.39
N ALA A 11 0.66 -2.85 19.61
CA ALA A 11 1.80 -3.70 19.29
C ALA A 11 2.70 -3.15 18.17
N ALA A 12 2.16 -2.28 17.32
CA ALA A 12 2.87 -1.67 16.19
C ALA A 12 2.18 -0.36 15.76
N ASN A 13 2.91 0.49 15.05
CA ASN A 13 2.44 1.77 14.50
C ASN A 13 2.36 1.77 12.96
N ALA A 14 2.66 0.65 12.31
CA ALA A 14 2.53 0.48 10.87
C ALA A 14 2.18 -0.97 10.51
N ILE A 15 1.51 -1.16 9.37
CA ILE A 15 1.13 -2.47 8.84
C ILE A 15 1.52 -2.61 7.37
N ILE A 16 2.08 -3.76 7.02
CA ILE A 16 2.34 -4.13 5.63
C ILE A 16 1.06 -4.68 5.01
N ILE A 17 0.55 -4.00 3.98
CA ILE A 17 -0.64 -4.36 3.24
C ILE A 17 -0.24 -5.10 1.98
N LYS A 18 -0.63 -6.37 1.88
CA LYS A 18 -0.45 -7.21 0.69
C LYS A 18 -1.84 -7.64 0.21
N PRO A 19 -2.41 -6.99 -0.82
CA PRO A 19 -3.79 -7.24 -1.25
C PRO A 19 -4.06 -8.72 -1.51
N ASN A 20 -3.09 -9.43 -2.08
CA ASN A 20 -3.19 -10.87 -2.34
C ASN A 20 -3.10 -11.78 -1.10
N GLN A 21 -2.65 -11.28 0.06
CA GLN A 21 -2.77 -12.01 1.33
C GLN A 21 -4.13 -11.81 1.99
N ILE A 22 -4.79 -10.68 1.71
CA ILE A 22 -6.10 -10.34 2.24
C ILE A 22 -7.20 -11.00 1.41
N GLY A 23 -7.04 -11.03 0.08
CA GLY A 23 -7.88 -11.81 -0.84
C GLY A 23 -8.70 -10.93 -1.79
N THR A 24 -9.43 -9.95 -1.26
CA THR A 24 -10.28 -9.05 -2.07
C THR A 24 -9.86 -7.58 -1.96
N LEU A 25 -10.21 -6.78 -2.97
CA LEU A 25 -9.97 -5.34 -2.95
C LEU A 25 -10.78 -4.64 -1.85
N THR A 26 -12.04 -5.06 -1.64
CA THR A 26 -12.90 -4.52 -0.59
C THR A 26 -12.29 -4.76 0.79
N ASP A 27 -11.87 -5.99 1.09
CA ASP A 27 -11.25 -6.30 2.38
C ASP A 27 -9.91 -5.60 2.56
N THR A 28 -9.17 -5.39 1.45
CA THR A 28 -7.92 -4.62 1.47
C THR A 28 -8.18 -3.16 1.83
N TYR A 29 -9.18 -2.53 1.20
CA TYR A 29 -9.60 -1.17 1.51
C TYR A 29 -10.06 -1.04 2.96
N GLU A 30 -10.90 -1.95 3.45
CA GLU A 30 -11.35 -1.95 4.85
C GLU A 30 -10.19 -2.12 5.84
N THR A 31 -9.19 -2.95 5.50
CA THR A 31 -7.98 -3.12 6.32
C THR A 31 -7.16 -1.82 6.36
N VAL A 32 -6.98 -1.15 5.22
CA VAL A 32 -6.27 0.14 5.14
C VAL A 32 -7.02 1.22 5.94
N ARG A 33 -8.34 1.30 5.77
CA ARG A 33 -9.21 2.25 6.48
C ARG A 33 -9.11 2.06 8.00
N LEU A 34 -9.26 0.83 8.47
CA LEU A 34 -9.16 0.49 9.90
C LEU A 34 -7.80 0.86 10.48
N ALA A 35 -6.71 0.62 9.73
CA ALA A 35 -5.37 0.99 10.17
C ALA A 35 -5.25 2.51 10.36
N LYS A 36 -5.66 3.29 9.35
CA LYS A 36 -5.59 4.75 9.36
C LYS A 36 -6.41 5.37 10.50
N GLU A 37 -7.65 4.88 10.70
CA GLU A 37 -8.53 5.36 11.77
C GLU A 37 -7.96 5.17 13.18
N ASN A 38 -7.03 4.22 13.34
CA ASN A 38 -6.38 3.91 14.61
C ASN A 38 -4.92 4.38 14.67
N GLY A 39 -4.50 5.28 13.76
CA GLY A 39 -3.12 5.80 13.74
C GLY A 39 -2.06 4.76 13.38
N VAL A 40 -2.45 3.63 12.78
CA VAL A 40 -1.54 2.61 12.25
C VAL A 40 -1.30 2.90 10.77
N MET A 41 -0.06 3.20 10.42
CA MET A 41 0.30 3.59 9.06
C MET A 41 0.27 2.40 8.08
N PRO A 42 -0.56 2.42 7.03
CA PRO A 42 -0.58 1.38 6.02
C PRO A 42 0.59 1.54 5.04
N VAL A 43 1.27 0.43 4.72
CA VAL A 43 2.35 0.36 3.73
C VAL A 43 1.99 -0.70 2.70
N VAL A 44 1.60 -0.30 1.49
CA VAL A 44 1.30 -1.25 0.41
C VAL A 44 2.60 -1.93 -0.03
N SER A 45 2.59 -3.24 -0.22
CA SER A 45 3.82 -4.01 -0.46
C SER A 45 3.66 -5.06 -1.55
N HIS A 46 4.75 -5.27 -2.29
CA HIS A 46 4.88 -6.38 -3.23
C HIS A 46 4.95 -7.76 -2.55
N ARG A 47 5.06 -8.81 -3.37
CA ARG A 47 5.56 -10.14 -2.99
C ARG A 47 6.93 -10.45 -3.60
N SER A 48 7.60 -11.48 -3.08
CA SER A 48 8.87 -11.95 -3.63
C SER A 48 8.72 -12.48 -5.07
N GLY A 49 7.70 -13.30 -5.35
CA GLY A 49 7.36 -13.73 -6.71
C GLY A 49 6.33 -12.80 -7.34
N GLU A 50 6.78 -11.66 -7.88
CA GLU A 50 5.91 -10.66 -8.49
C GLU A 50 5.98 -10.71 -10.02
N THR A 51 4.95 -10.18 -10.68
CA THR A 51 4.90 -10.04 -12.14
C THR A 51 5.11 -8.58 -12.54
N CYS A 52 5.08 -8.23 -13.83
CA CYS A 52 5.11 -6.82 -14.23
C CYS A 52 3.84 -6.04 -13.89
N ASP A 53 2.75 -6.68 -13.44
CA ASP A 53 1.48 -6.03 -13.06
C ASP A 53 1.66 -4.83 -12.10
N GLU A 54 1.33 -3.62 -12.54
CA GLU A 54 1.50 -2.40 -11.76
C GLU A 54 0.37 -2.09 -10.75
N THR A 55 -0.61 -2.99 -10.56
CA THR A 55 -1.84 -2.71 -9.78
C THR A 55 -1.56 -2.12 -8.39
N ILE A 56 -0.51 -2.60 -7.70
CA ILE A 56 -0.19 -2.10 -6.34
C ILE A 56 0.27 -0.63 -6.32
N ALA A 57 0.76 -0.07 -7.42
CA ALA A 57 1.08 1.36 -7.52
C ALA A 57 -0.21 2.19 -7.45
N HIS A 58 -1.21 1.85 -8.27
CA HIS A 58 -2.53 2.50 -8.23
C HIS A 58 -3.22 2.30 -6.88
N LEU A 59 -3.21 1.08 -6.32
CA LEU A 59 -3.86 0.80 -5.04
C LEU A 59 -3.22 1.57 -3.88
N ALA A 60 -1.90 1.80 -3.91
CA ALA A 60 -1.24 2.59 -2.87
C ALA A 60 -1.75 4.02 -2.83
N ILE A 61 -1.94 4.64 -4.00
CA ILE A 61 -2.51 5.99 -4.14
C ILE A 61 -4.01 5.97 -3.81
N ALA A 62 -4.78 5.07 -4.42
CA ALA A 62 -6.23 5.01 -4.28
C ALA A 62 -6.70 4.73 -2.84
N PHE A 63 -5.96 3.90 -2.09
CA PHE A 63 -6.26 3.63 -0.68
C PHE A 63 -5.66 4.68 0.26
N GLY A 64 -4.97 5.68 -0.26
CA GLY A 64 -4.32 6.72 0.51
C GLY A 64 -3.30 6.15 1.50
N ALA A 65 -2.50 5.19 1.05
CA ALA A 65 -1.36 4.70 1.80
C ALA A 65 -0.18 5.65 1.59
N PRO A 66 0.48 6.15 2.65
CA PRO A 66 1.56 7.12 2.50
C PRO A 66 2.87 6.50 1.99
N MET A 67 2.99 5.18 1.98
CA MET A 67 4.18 4.47 1.53
C MET A 67 3.86 3.21 0.73
N ILE A 68 4.76 2.92 -0.21
CA ILE A 68 4.79 1.67 -0.98
C ILE A 68 6.16 0.99 -0.87
N LYS A 69 6.17 -0.32 -0.63
CA LYS A 69 7.35 -1.17 -0.55
C LYS A 69 7.37 -2.13 -1.73
N THR A 70 7.99 -1.70 -2.82
CA THR A 70 8.02 -2.46 -4.08
C THR A 70 9.42 -2.91 -4.53
N GLY A 71 10.47 -2.66 -3.75
CA GLY A 71 11.85 -2.96 -4.17
C GLY A 71 12.30 -2.11 -5.38
N ALA A 72 13.53 -2.29 -5.85
CA ALA A 72 14.09 -1.47 -6.93
C ALA A 72 14.82 -2.25 -8.04
N ILE A 73 15.18 -3.52 -7.78
CA ILE A 73 15.95 -4.34 -8.73
C ILE A 73 15.03 -5.41 -9.31
N GLY A 74 14.96 -5.50 -10.64
CA GLY A 74 14.11 -6.45 -11.38
C GLY A 74 13.02 -5.74 -12.17
N GLY A 75 12.70 -6.26 -13.37
CA GLY A 75 11.70 -5.66 -14.25
C GLY A 75 10.32 -5.60 -13.60
N GLU A 76 9.98 -6.59 -12.79
CA GLU A 76 8.74 -6.65 -12.02
C GLU A 76 8.64 -5.53 -10.98
N ARG A 77 9.77 -5.04 -10.43
CA ARG A 77 9.82 -3.93 -9.48
C ARG A 77 9.77 -2.59 -10.20
N ILE A 78 10.60 -2.46 -11.24
CA ILE A 78 10.72 -1.27 -12.08
C ILE A 78 9.36 -0.92 -12.70
N ALA A 79 8.55 -1.91 -13.10
CA ALA A 79 7.22 -1.66 -13.63
C ALA A 79 6.34 -0.81 -12.69
N LYS A 80 6.37 -1.06 -11.37
CA LYS A 80 5.57 -0.30 -10.39
C LYS A 80 6.15 1.08 -10.16
N LEU A 81 7.48 1.19 -10.13
CA LEU A 81 8.15 2.49 -9.96
C LEU A 81 7.89 3.39 -11.17
N ASN A 82 7.96 2.84 -12.38
CA ASN A 82 7.62 3.56 -13.61
C ASN A 82 6.13 3.93 -13.63
N GLU A 83 5.25 3.08 -13.11
CA GLU A 83 3.84 3.44 -13.00
C GLU A 83 3.61 4.59 -12.03
N LEU A 84 4.29 4.63 -10.89
CA LEU A 84 4.20 5.78 -9.97
C LEU A 84 4.63 7.09 -10.65
N ILE A 85 5.65 7.05 -11.50
CA ILE A 85 6.08 8.21 -12.31
C ILE A 85 4.98 8.61 -13.30
N ARG A 86 4.38 7.65 -14.02
CA ARG A 86 3.27 7.93 -14.95
C ARG A 86 2.06 8.54 -14.24
N ILE A 87 1.68 8.00 -13.08
CA ILE A 87 0.58 8.55 -12.29
C ILE A 87 0.92 9.97 -11.79
N GLU A 88 2.16 10.20 -11.34
CA GLU A 88 2.63 11.54 -10.95
C GLU A 88 2.49 12.55 -12.09
N GLU A 89 2.87 12.18 -13.31
CA GLU A 89 2.76 13.05 -14.50
C GLU A 89 1.31 13.45 -14.84
N GLU A 90 0.33 12.61 -14.49
CA GLU A 90 -1.10 12.87 -14.72
C GLU A 90 -1.77 13.70 -13.60
N MET A 91 -1.11 13.88 -12.45
CA MET A 91 -1.67 14.56 -11.29
C MET A 91 -1.36 16.06 -11.29
N SER A 92 -2.38 16.90 -11.05
CA SER A 92 -2.19 18.35 -10.90
C SER A 92 -1.42 18.76 -9.64
N ASN A 93 -1.49 17.94 -8.59
CA ASN A 93 -0.73 18.08 -7.36
C ASN A 93 -0.32 16.69 -6.86
N PRO A 94 0.82 16.14 -7.32
CA PRO A 94 1.19 14.76 -7.05
C PRO A 94 1.44 14.51 -5.55
N ARG A 95 0.57 13.71 -4.95
CA ARG A 95 0.69 13.30 -3.54
C ARG A 95 -0.05 11.99 -3.31
N MET A 96 0.63 11.00 -2.73
CA MET A 96 0.00 9.72 -2.33
C MET A 96 -0.93 9.90 -1.13
N ALA A 97 -0.37 10.24 0.03
CA ALA A 97 -1.10 10.56 1.25
C ALA A 97 -0.20 11.26 2.27
N ASP A 98 -0.80 11.82 3.30
CA ASP A 98 -0.12 12.44 4.44
C ASP A 98 0.41 11.33 5.36
N LEU A 99 1.60 11.55 5.94
CA LEU A 99 2.19 10.61 6.89
C LEU A 99 1.46 10.62 8.25
N TYR A 100 0.78 11.73 8.60
CA TYR A 100 0.06 11.98 9.85
C TYR A 100 -1.11 12.94 9.63
#